data_AF-A0A967NA29-F1
#
_entry.id   AF-A0A967NA29-F1
#
_cell.length_a   1.000
_cell.length_b   1.000
_cell.length_c   1.000
_cell.angle_alpha   90.00
_cell.angle_beta   90.00
_cell.angle_gamma   90.00
#
_symmetry.space_group_name_H-M   'P 1'
#
loop_
_entity.id
_entity.type
_entity.pdbx_description
1 polymer ?
#
loop_
_entity_poly.entity_id
_entity_poly.type
_entity_poly.pdbx_seq_one_letter_code
_entity_poly.pdbx_strand_id
1 'polypeptide(L)' 'QWERFTDAVSSLPTPDGLLVHACNSAAALRCPEYAADAVRPGIYLYGGSAGQGLPDPEAVARVRARVVFT' A
#
# COMPACT_ATOMS: atom_id res chain seq x y z
N GLN A 1 -0.57 -14.52 6.44
CA GLN A 1 -0.68 -13.28 7.26
C GLN A 1 -2.13 -12.87 7.42
N TRP A 2 -2.92 -12.90 6.36
CA TRP A 2 -4.35 -12.58 6.39
C TRP A 2 -5.15 -13.36 7.45
N GLU A 3 -5.07 -14.69 7.45
CA GLU A 3 -5.78 -15.53 8.44
C GLU A 3 -5.48 -15.09 9.88
N ARG A 4 -4.19 -14.97 10.23
CA ARG A 4 -3.76 -14.50 11.56
C ARG A 4 -4.29 -13.10 11.91
N PHE A 5 -4.39 -12.21 10.93
CA PHE A 5 -4.94 -10.88 11.13
C PHE A 5 -6.45 -10.95 11.41
N THR A 6 -7.19 -11.73 10.63
CA THR A 6 -8.64 -11.92 10.81
C THR A 6 -8.94 -12.59 12.15
N ASP A 7 -8.18 -13.61 12.55
CA ASP A 7 -8.30 -14.25 13.86
C ASP A 7 -8.11 -13.23 14.98
N ALA A 8 -7.06 -12.40 14.91
CA ALA A 8 -6.81 -11.35 15.89
C ALA A 8 -7.95 -10.32 15.93
N VAL A 9 -8.41 -9.83 14.78
CA VAL A 9 -9.54 -8.87 14.70
C VAL A 9 -10.81 -9.48 15.30
N SER A 10 -11.10 -10.75 15.05
CA SER A 10 -12.29 -11.44 15.60
C SER A 10 -12.27 -11.59 17.12
N SER A 11 -11.09 -11.52 17.74
CA SER A 11 -10.93 -11.59 19.20
C SER A 11 -11.10 -10.25 19.92
N LEU A 12 -11.28 -9.16 19.16
CA LEU A 12 -11.39 -7.80 19.69
C LEU A 12 -12.84 -7.29 19.65
N PRO A 13 -13.25 -6.42 20.60
CA PRO A 13 -14.50 -5.69 20.46
C PRO A 13 -14.39 -4.76 19.24
N THR A 14 -15.36 -4.85 18.33
CA THR A 14 -15.44 -4.05 17.11
C THR A 14 -16.61 -3.06 17.22
N PRO A 15 -16.36 -1.81 17.65
CA PRO A 15 -17.42 -0.81 17.75
C PRO A 15 -17.91 -0.39 16.36
N ASP A 16 -19.14 0.11 16.32
CA ASP A 16 -19.73 0.63 15.08
C ASP A 16 -18.85 1.72 14.47
N GLY A 17 -18.59 1.59 13.17
CA GLY A 17 -17.78 2.54 12.41
C GLY A 17 -16.26 2.33 12.49
N LEU A 18 -15.77 1.30 13.19
CA LEU A 18 -14.35 0.92 13.11
C LEU A 18 -14.01 0.44 11.70
N LEU A 19 -13.02 1.05 11.06
CA LEU A 19 -12.50 0.62 9.75
C LEU A 19 -11.33 -0.35 9.93
N VAL A 20 -11.43 -1.52 9.30
CA VAL A 20 -10.38 -2.54 9.27
C VAL A 20 -9.65 -2.47 7.93
N HIS A 21 -8.32 -2.43 7.98
CA HIS A 21 -7.50 -2.31 6.77
C HIS A 21 -6.13 -2.96 6.95
N ALA A 22 -5.72 -3.75 5.96
CA ALA A 22 -4.43 -4.46 5.99
C ALA A 22 -3.53 -4.13 4.79
N CYS A 23 -4.12 -3.93 3.62
CA CYS A 23 -3.37 -3.82 2.37
C CYS A 23 -2.55 -2.52 2.28
N ASN A 24 -1.26 -2.66 1.97
CA ASN A 24 -0.43 -1.58 1.44
C ASN A 24 -0.54 -1.50 -0.09
N SER A 25 0.28 -0.71 -0.78
CA SER A 25 0.28 -0.64 -2.25
C SER A 25 0.39 -2.01 -2.93
N ALA A 26 1.31 -2.86 -2.47
CA ALA A 26 1.59 -4.14 -3.10
C ALA A 26 0.43 -5.12 -2.93
N ALA A 27 -0.13 -5.19 -1.72
CA ALA A 27 -1.26 -6.07 -1.42
C ALA A 27 -2.55 -5.58 -2.08
N ALA A 28 -2.78 -4.27 -2.12
CA ALA A 28 -3.95 -3.70 -2.81
C ALA A 28 -3.96 -4.01 -4.31
N LEU A 29 -2.78 -4.03 -4.96
CA LEU A 29 -2.66 -4.36 -6.38
C LEU A 29 -2.67 -5.86 -6.65
N ARG A 30 -2.09 -6.69 -5.77
CA ARG A 30 -1.94 -8.14 -6.00
C ARG A 30 -3.12 -8.96 -5.51
N CYS A 31 -3.69 -8.58 -4.37
CA CYS A 31 -4.72 -9.32 -3.65
C CYS A 31 -5.81 -8.33 -3.18
N PRO A 32 -6.53 -7.69 -4.10
CA PRO A 32 -7.56 -6.70 -3.76
C PRO A 32 -8.66 -7.26 -2.85
N GLU A 33 -8.90 -8.57 -2.88
CA GLU A 33 -9.83 -9.29 -2.01
C GLU A 33 -9.50 -9.18 -0.50
N TYR A 34 -8.27 -8.81 -0.14
CA TYR A 34 -7.84 -8.62 1.26
C TYR A 34 -7.90 -7.15 1.73
N ALA A 35 -8.58 -6.28 1.00
CA ALA A 35 -8.71 -4.87 1.38
C ALA A 35 -9.43 -4.67 2.72
N ALA A 36 -10.37 -5.53 3.09
CA ALA A 36 -11.37 -5.25 4.13
C ALA A 36 -12.12 -3.93 3.82
N ASP A 37 -12.14 -2.96 4.73
CA ASP A 37 -12.89 -1.71 4.56
C ASP A 37 -12.10 -0.63 3.82
N ALA A 38 -10.76 -0.68 3.87
CA ALA A 38 -9.90 0.33 3.25
C ALA A 38 -8.49 -0.19 2.92
N VAL A 39 -7.78 0.54 2.07
CA VAL A 39 -6.37 0.26 1.74
C VAL A 39 -5.47 1.43 2.14
N ARG A 40 -4.18 1.15 2.39
CA ARG A 40 -3.14 2.16 2.70
C ARG A 40 -2.07 2.20 1.61
N PRO A 41 -2.40 2.67 0.40
CA PRO A 41 -1.40 2.82 -0.66
C PRO A 41 -0.39 3.90 -0.26
N GLY A 42 0.89 3.58 -0.40
CA GLY A 42 2.01 4.47 -0.10
C GLY A 42 2.87 4.65 -1.33
N ILE A 43 3.94 3.86 -1.45
CA ILE A 43 5.00 4.03 -2.47
C ILE A 43 4.49 4.19 -3.92
N TYR A 44 3.39 3.53 -4.26
CA TYR A 44 2.79 3.59 -5.60
C TYR A 44 2.24 4.98 -5.93
N LEU A 45 1.66 5.68 -4.95
CA LEU A 45 1.21 7.07 -5.11
C LEU A 45 2.37 8.04 -5.30
N TYR A 46 3.57 7.66 -4.84
CA TYR A 46 4.79 8.46 -4.98
C TYR A 46 5.65 8.04 -6.17
N GLY A 47 5.08 7.30 -7.12
CA GLY A 47 5.77 6.91 -8.34
C GLY A 47 6.85 5.85 -8.15
N GLY A 48 6.87 5.15 -7.00
CA GLY A 48 7.78 4.03 -6.75
C GLY A 48 7.10 2.68 -6.93
N SER A 49 7.81 1.75 -7.58
CA SER A 49 7.30 0.39 -7.83
C SER A 49 6.81 -0.29 -6.55
N ALA A 50 5.60 -0.85 -6.60
CA ALA A 50 5.00 -1.58 -5.48
C ALA A 50 5.53 -3.02 -5.35
N GLY A 51 6.33 -3.49 -6.31
CA GLY A 51 6.96 -4.81 -6.27
C GLY A 51 7.02 -5.47 -7.66
N GLN A 52 7.74 -6.59 -7.73
CA GLN A 52 7.92 -7.34 -8.97
C GLN A 52 6.58 -7.87 -9.53
N GLY A 53 6.41 -7.76 -10.86
CA GLY A 53 5.23 -8.23 -11.58
C GLY A 53 3.95 -7.44 -11.33
N LEU A 54 4.04 -6.28 -10.68
CA LEU A 54 2.92 -5.35 -10.54
C LEU A 54 3.03 -4.21 -11.57
N PRO A 55 1.93 -3.50 -11.86
CA PRO A 55 1.98 -2.31 -12.70
C PRO A 55 3.02 -1.31 -12.19
N ASP A 56 3.70 -0.64 -13.09
CA ASP A 56 4.53 0.49 -12.74
C ASP A 56 3.64 1.73 -12.46
N PRO A 57 3.97 2.54 -11.45
CA PRO A 57 3.28 3.79 -11.19
C PRO A 57 3.77 4.92 -12.10
N GLU A 58 3.01 6.00 -12.15
CA GLU A 58 3.46 7.26 -12.76
C GLU A 58 4.56 7.91 -11.90
N ALA A 59 5.69 8.29 -12.50
CA ALA A 59 6.77 8.96 -11.79
C ALA A 59 6.40 10.41 -11.44
N VAL A 60 6.32 10.73 -10.15
CA VAL A 60 5.91 12.07 -9.66
C VAL A 60 7.06 12.95 -9.18
N ALA A 61 8.27 12.41 -9.03
CA ALA A 61 9.44 13.13 -8.55
C ALA A 61 10.64 12.94 -9.49
N ARG A 62 11.41 14.01 -9.69
CA ARG A 62 12.65 14.00 -10.48
C ARG A 62 13.65 14.97 -9.89
N VAL A 63 14.89 14.53 -9.73
CA VAL A 63 16.02 15.38 -9.29
C VAL A 63 16.83 15.82 -10.51
N ARG A 64 17.25 17.08 -10.54
CA ARG A 64 18.14 17.64 -11.58
C ARG A 64 19.21 18.49 -10.91
N ALA A 65 20.41 18.49 -11.48
CA ALA A 65 21.52 19.32 -11.04
C ALA A 65 22.24 19.94 -12.25
N ARG A 66 22.99 21.03 -12.02
CA ARG A 66 23.85 21.66 -13.03
C ARG A 66 25.30 21.29 -12.76
N VAL A 67 26.07 21.04 -13.83
CA VAL A 67 27.54 20.93 -13.73
C VAL A 67 28.10 22.35 -13.58
N VAL A 68 28.83 22.58 -12.48
CA VAL A 68 29.32 23.92 -12.11
C VAL A 68 30.84 24.09 -12.27
N PHE A 69 31.56 23.01 -12.58
CA PHE A 69 32.98 23.01 -12.87
C PHE A 69 33.33 21.79 -13.74
N THR A 70 34.32 21.93 -14.62
CA THR A 70 34.84 20.87 -15.52
C THR A 70 36.34 20.96 -15.58
#